data_AF-A0A973XHY5-F1
#
_entry.id   AF-A0A973XHY5-F1
#
_cell.length_a   1.000
_cell.length_b   1.000
_cell.length_c   1.000
_cell.angle_alpha   90.00
_cell.angle_beta   90.00
_cell.angle_gamma   90.00
#
_symmetry.space_group_name_H-M   'P 1'
#
loop_
_entity.id
_entity.type
_entity.pdbx_description
1 polymer ?
#
loop_
_entity_poly.entity_id
_entity_poly.type
_entity_poly.pdbx_seq_one_letter_code
_entity_poly.pdbx_strand_id
1 'polypeptide(L)' 'MSRFKIDHDKPVPAQARDLMALFGPRAYGVARRMQRRNFHRAERARYWAAVARAVRHARMEDRVKTGGGRSVGGTTA' A
#
# COMPACT_ATOMS: atom_id res chain seq x y z
N MET A 1 10.75 -25.52 -14.54
CA MET A 1 10.91 -24.45 -13.52
C MET A 1 10.42 -23.14 -14.12
N SER A 2 9.19 -22.72 -13.78
CA SER A 2 8.57 -21.54 -14.42
C SER A 2 9.28 -20.27 -13.97
N ARG A 3 9.96 -19.61 -14.91
CA ARG A 3 10.64 -18.32 -14.72
C ARG A 3 9.55 -17.31 -14.37
N PHE A 4 9.49 -16.91 -13.10
CA PHE A 4 8.61 -15.87 -12.60
C PHE A 4 8.85 -14.59 -13.43
N LYS A 5 8.13 -14.43 -14.54
CA LYS A 5 7.99 -13.15 -15.22
C LYS A 5 7.17 -12.33 -14.24
N ILE A 6 7.86 -11.41 -13.56
CA ILE A 6 7.19 -10.38 -12.77
C ILE A 6 6.53 -9.48 -13.81
N ASP A 7 5.36 -9.92 -14.19
CA ASP A 7 4.37 -9.18 -14.92
C ASP A 7 3.92 -8.05 -14.01
N HIS A 8 4.01 -6.82 -14.50
CA HIS A 8 3.41 -5.63 -13.89
C HIS A 8 1.87 -5.62 -14.00
N ASP A 9 1.32 -6.80 -14.28
CA ASP A 9 -0.02 -7.06 -14.80
C ASP A 9 -1.05 -7.15 -13.67
N LYS A 10 -0.59 -7.37 -12.43
CA LYS A 10 -1.45 -7.25 -11.26
C LYS A 10 -1.72 -5.76 -10.96
N PRO A 11 -3.00 -5.34 -10.85
CA PRO A 11 -3.33 -3.98 -10.48
C PRO A 11 -2.69 -3.56 -9.15
N VAL A 12 -2.17 -2.34 -9.09
CA VAL A 12 -1.57 -1.75 -7.87
C VAL A 12 -2.43 -1.94 -6.61
N PRO A 13 -3.77 -1.75 -6.65
CA PRO A 13 -4.61 -1.96 -5.47
C PRO A 13 -4.63 -3.41 -4.99
N ALA A 14 -4.69 -4.37 -5.92
CA ALA A 14 -4.67 -5.79 -5.59
C ALA A 14 -3.34 -6.17 -4.95
N GLN A 15 -2.22 -5.72 -5.52
CA GLN A 15 -0.90 -5.96 -4.95
C GLN A 15 -0.72 -5.33 -3.55
N ALA A 16 -1.29 -4.14 -3.34
CA ALA A 16 -1.26 -3.49 -2.04
C ALA A 16 -2.06 -4.27 -0.98
N ARG A 17 -3.26 -4.78 -1.35
CA ARG A 17 -4.07 -5.66 -0.48
C ARG A 17 -3.32 -6.93 -0.12
N ASP A 18 -2.71 -7.59 -1.10
CA ASP A 18 -1.90 -8.79 -0.89
C ASP A 18 -0.74 -8.51 0.09
N LEU A 19 -0.02 -7.39 -0.09
CA LEU A 19 1.05 -7.01 0.82
C LEU A 19 0.55 -6.74 2.24
N MET A 20 -0.60 -6.09 2.39
CA MET A 20 -1.22 -5.83 3.68
C MET A 20 -1.68 -7.12 4.36
N ALA A 21 -2.26 -8.06 3.62
CA ALA A 21 -2.67 -9.35 4.15
C ALA A 21 -1.47 -10.21 4.60
N LEU A 22 -0.39 -10.23 3.80
CA LEU A 22 0.78 -11.09 4.07
C LEU A 22 1.74 -10.49 5.11
N PHE A 23 2.00 -9.19 5.04
CA PHE A 23 3.05 -8.53 5.84
C PHE A 23 2.48 -7.58 6.90
N GLY A 24 1.17 -7.37 6.92
CA GLY A 24 0.49 -6.53 7.91
C GLY A 24 1.16 -5.16 8.06
N PRO A 25 1.60 -4.77 9.26
CA PRO A 25 2.29 -3.50 9.54
C PRO A 25 3.49 -3.21 8.63
N ARG A 26 4.21 -4.24 8.17
CA ARG A 26 5.46 -4.10 7.38
C ARG A 26 5.24 -3.88 5.87
N ALA A 27 4.02 -4.03 5.38
CA ALA A 27 3.67 -3.94 3.95
C ALA A 27 4.28 -2.72 3.24
N TYR A 28 4.19 -1.54 3.85
CA TYR A 28 4.75 -0.30 3.29
C TYR A 28 6.29 -0.36 3.13
N GLY A 29 6.98 -0.86 4.16
CA GLY A 29 8.44 -1.01 4.14
C GLY A 29 8.91 -2.01 3.09
N VAL A 30 8.16 -3.10 2.90
CA VAL A 30 8.41 -4.09 1.85
C VAL A 30 8.29 -3.47 0.47
N ALA A 31 7.22 -2.72 0.19
CA ALA A 31 7.05 -2.01 -1.08
C ALA A 31 8.19 -1.01 -1.35
N ARG A 32 8.62 -0.24 -0.34
CA ARG A 32 9.75 0.70 -0.47
C ARG A 32 11.09 -0.01 -0.67
N ARG A 33 11.32 -1.16 -0.03
CA ARG A 33 12.50 -1.98 -0.27
C ARG A 33 12.53 -2.51 -1.70
N MET A 34 11.39 -2.95 -2.23
CA MET A 34 11.27 -3.39 -3.61
C MET A 34 11.48 -2.25 -4.60
N GLN A 35 10.98 -1.05 -4.32
CA GLN A 35 11.29 0.15 -5.11
C GLN A 35 12.81 0.38 -5.20
N ARG A 36 13.52 0.38 -4.05
CA ARG A 36 14.97 0.60 -4.01
C ARG A 36 15.75 -0.48 -4.75
N ARG A 37 15.35 -1.76 -4.60
CA ARG A 37 16.00 -2.89 -5.32
C ARG A 37 15.86 -2.79 -6.84
N ASN A 38 14.84 -2.10 -7.32
CA ASN A 38 14.58 -1.95 -8.75
C ASN A 38 14.94 -0.55 -9.28
N PHE A 39 15.84 0.18 -8.60
CA PHE A 39 16.16 1.57 -8.98
C PHE A 39 16.70 1.71 -10.42
N HIS A 40 17.45 0.72 -10.90
CA HIS A 40 17.93 0.66 -12.28
C HIS A 40 16.82 0.37 -13.31
N ARG A 41 15.62 -0.01 -12.88
CA ARG A 41 14.46 -0.32 -13.72
C ARG A 41 13.34 0.66 -13.40
N ALA A 42 13.36 1.82 -14.05
CA ALA A 42 12.49 2.96 -13.74
C ALA A 42 11.00 2.60 -13.66
N GLU A 43 10.49 1.81 -14.60
CA GLU A 43 9.08 1.38 -14.64
C GLU A 43 8.70 0.56 -13.40
N ARG A 44 9.52 -0.42 -13.04
CA ARG A 44 9.31 -1.25 -11.86
C ARG A 44 9.47 -0.46 -10.56
N ALA A 45 10.41 0.48 -10.52
CA ALA A 45 10.54 1.40 -9.38
C ALA A 45 9.27 2.26 -9.21
N ARG A 46 8.70 2.77 -10.31
CA ARG A 46 7.43 3.54 -10.31
C ARG A 46 6.26 2.67 -9.84
N TYR A 47 6.16 1.42 -10.31
CA TYR A 47 5.15 0.47 -9.85
C TYR A 47 5.20 0.26 -8.32
N TRP A 48 6.37 -0.06 -7.77
CA TRP A 48 6.52 -0.26 -6.32
C TRP A 48 6.29 1.03 -5.52
N ALA A 49 6.62 2.18 -6.09
CA ALA A 49 6.27 3.47 -5.50
C ALA A 49 4.74 3.66 -5.43
N ALA A 50 4.00 3.30 -6.48
CA ALA A 50 2.54 3.36 -6.51
C ALA A 50 1.92 2.39 -5.49
N VAL A 51 2.43 1.16 -5.40
CA VAL A 51 2.00 0.17 -4.39
C VAL A 51 2.23 0.70 -2.97
N ALA A 52 3.40 1.31 -2.70
CA ALA A 52 3.67 1.90 -1.39
C ALA A 52 2.69 3.03 -1.04
N ARG A 53 2.33 3.87 -2.02
CA ARG A 53 1.31 4.92 -1.84
C ARG A 53 -0.07 4.31 -1.56
N ALA A 54 -0.47 3.28 -2.29
CA ALA A 54 -1.74 2.60 -2.08
C ALA A 54 -1.85 1.95 -0.69
N VAL A 55 -0.78 1.30 -0.21
CA VAL A 55 -0.73 0.76 1.16
C VAL A 55 -0.87 1.88 2.21
N ARG A 56 -0.21 3.02 2.00
CA ARG A 56 -0.31 4.18 2.91
C ARG A 56 -1.72 4.76 2.91
N HIS A 57 -2.36 4.85 1.74
CA HIS A 57 -3.72 5.36 1.60
C HIS A 57 -4.74 4.47 2.31
N ALA A 58 -4.71 3.16 2.04
CA ALA A 58 -5.61 2.19 2.66
C ALA A 58 -5.50 2.22 4.20
N ARG A 59 -4.28 2.33 4.75
CA ARG A 59 -4.06 2.50 6.19
C ARG A 59 -4.68 3.78 6.75
N MET A 60 -4.64 4.87 5.99
CA MET A 60 -5.24 6.13 6.39
C MET A 60 -6.77 6.02 6.37
N GLU A 61 -7.34 5.39 5.35
CA GLU A 61 -8.79 5.12 5.27
C GLU A 61 -9.27 4.24 6.41
N ASP A 62 -8.56 3.16 6.74
CA ASP A 62 -8.86 2.31 7.91
C ASP A 62 -8.82 3.12 9.21
N ARG A 63 -7.84 4.02 9.36
CA ARG A 63 -7.75 4.89 10.54
C ARG A 63 -8.86 5.93 10.59
N VAL A 64 -9.26 6.50 9.46
CA VAL A 64 -10.38 7.45 9.39
C VAL A 64 -11.71 6.73 9.66
N LYS A 65 -11.90 5.53 9.12
CA LYS A 65 -13.11 4.72 9.35
C LYS A 65 -13.21 4.22 10.80
N THR A 66 -12.09 3.84 11.40
CA THR A 66 -12.04 3.38 12.80
C THR A 66 -12.01 4.55 13.80
N GLY A 67 -11.47 5.71 13.39
CA GLY A 67 -11.40 6.93 14.21
C GLY A 67 -12.55 7.91 14.02
N GLY A 68 -13.39 7.72 13.00
CA GLY A 68 -14.51 8.59 12.63
C GLY A 68 -15.79 8.39 13.47
N GLY A 69 -15.74 7.55 14.50
CA GLY A 69 -16.81 7.40 15.49
C GLY A 69 -16.79 8.42 16.63
N ARG A 70 -15.87 9.40 16.62
CA ARG A 70 -15.87 10.50 17.58
C ARG A 70 -16.29 11.80 16.89
N SER A 71 -17.53 11.83 16.41
CA SER A 71 -18.21 13.10 16.19
C SER A 71 -18.34 13.78 17.55
N VAL A 72 -17.60 14.87 17.66
CA VAL A 72 -17.73 15.89 18.68
C VAL A 72 -19.18 16.41 18.63
N GLY A 73 -20.04 15.86 19.48
CA GLY A 73 -21.32 16.47 19.82
C GLY A 73 -21.04 17.65 20.75
N GLY A 74 -20.60 18.76 20.15
CA GLY A 74 -20.42 20.02 20.84
C GLY A 74 -21.78 20.57 21.27
N THR A 75 -21.87 20.82 22.57
CA THR A 75 -22.81 21.73 23.24
C THR A 75 -23.19 22.94 22.39
N THR A 76 -24.49 23.15 22.19
CA THR A 76 -25.09 24.48 21.99
C THR A 76 -26.60 24.40 22.22
N ALA A 77 -27.02 24.77 23.43
CA ALA A 77 -28.20 25.59 23.78
C ALA A 77 -28.43 25.48 25.29
#